data_AF-A0A8D2LTZ7-F1
#
_entry.id   AF-A0A8D2LTZ7-F1
#
_cell.length_a   1.000
_cell.length_b   1.000
_cell.length_c   1.000
_cell.angle_alpha   90.00
_cell.angle_beta   90.00
_cell.angle_gamma   90.00
#
_symmetry.space_group_name_H-M   'P 1'
#
loop_
_entity.id
_entity.type
_entity.pdbx_description
1 polymer ?
#
loop_
_entity_poly.entity_id
_entity_poly.type
_entity_poly.pdbx_seq_one_letter_code
_entity_poly.pdbx_strand_id
1 'polypeptide(L)'
;MAKLGYELMLSQANDLDLIAGNASARKQLHFLEQLLAAVSDESDLPLSDLEFFSTEEYFQEIVKKNEEFVKQVFYSPDLQAVLNPECHPWSSDIKPLLVGKNILPKRVLRSAASHERTLTDLLKQVEDAAARLEGLRAQCSFLQEDPAGTDSSYDSVTALQTFKLIASDFHQLLVAFEQVYENELKHCERPAPRLSPCGPLFQAVHQGLLLCVKELQSLAQVMETSKLVVERVKQRHGEKTVWSGSAKVTLPSKLEELQQRCKAIHTMLEDCQLS
;
A
#
# COMPACT_ATOMS: atom_id res chain seq x y z
N MET A 1 -12.78 -9.69 27.38
CA MET A 1 -12.09 -10.31 28.52
C MET A 1 -11.87 -11.80 28.31
N ALA A 2 -12.93 -12.63 28.21
CA ALA A 2 -12.75 -14.08 28.10
C ALA A 2 -12.06 -14.59 26.81
N LYS A 3 -12.35 -13.95 25.66
CA LYS A 3 -11.67 -14.23 24.39
C LYS A 3 -10.15 -13.94 24.44
N LEU A 4 -9.78 -12.85 25.11
CA LEU A 4 -8.39 -12.46 25.30
C LEU A 4 -7.64 -13.45 26.21
N GLY A 5 -8.29 -13.93 27.27
CA GLY A 5 -7.72 -14.97 28.15
C GLY A 5 -7.48 -16.30 27.42
N TYR A 6 -8.39 -16.69 26.52
CA TYR A 6 -8.22 -17.88 25.69
C TYR A 6 -7.09 -17.72 24.65
N GLU A 7 -7.02 -16.56 24.00
CA GLU A 7 -5.97 -16.24 23.02
C GLU A 7 -4.56 -16.18 23.65
N LEU A 8 -4.47 -15.77 24.92
CA LEU A 8 -3.24 -15.77 25.70
C LEU A 8 -2.94 -17.13 26.38
N MET A 9 -3.74 -18.17 26.10
CA MET A 9 -3.65 -19.50 26.74
C MET A 9 -3.79 -19.50 28.27
N LEU A 10 -4.33 -18.42 28.85
CA LEU A 10 -4.51 -18.23 30.30
C LEU A 10 -5.83 -18.83 30.82
N SER A 11 -6.75 -19.19 29.92
CA SER A 11 -8.04 -19.79 30.27
C SER A 11 -8.47 -20.85 29.26
N GLN A 12 -9.02 -21.98 29.73
CA GLN A 12 -9.57 -23.03 28.86
C GLN A 12 -10.98 -22.66 28.38
N ALA A 13 -11.46 -23.32 27.33
CA ALA A 13 -12.79 -23.04 26.75
C ALA A 13 -13.96 -23.23 27.75
N ASN A 14 -13.74 -24.00 28.82
CA ASN A 14 -14.71 -24.25 29.89
C ASN A 14 -14.63 -23.23 31.04
N ASP A 15 -13.68 -22.29 31.02
CA ASP A 15 -13.44 -21.32 32.09
C ASP A 15 -14.17 -19.99 31.86
N LEU A 16 -15.02 -19.92 30.83
CA LEU A 16 -15.84 -18.73 30.53
C LEU A 16 -16.76 -18.36 31.70
N ASP A 17 -17.34 -19.35 32.38
CA ASP A 17 -18.20 -19.13 33.55
C ASP A 17 -17.41 -18.65 34.78
N LEU A 18 -16.12 -18.97 34.86
CA LEU A 18 -15.21 -18.47 35.91
C LEU A 18 -14.91 -16.99 35.70
N ILE A 19 -14.60 -16.60 34.45
CA ILE A 19 -14.31 -15.21 34.05
C ILE A 19 -15.59 -14.35 34.09
N ALA A 20 -16.74 -14.92 33.73
CA ALA A 20 -18.02 -14.22 33.72
C ALA A 20 -18.66 -14.05 35.10
N GLY A 21 -18.08 -14.63 36.16
CA GLY A 21 -18.60 -14.46 37.52
C GLY A 21 -19.67 -15.49 37.93
N ASN A 22 -20.00 -16.44 37.07
CA ASN A 22 -21.15 -17.35 37.22
C ASN A 22 -20.80 -18.68 37.92
N ALA A 23 -19.51 -18.96 38.12
CA ALA A 23 -19.04 -20.13 38.85
C ALA A 23 -19.10 -19.92 40.37
N SER A 24 -19.09 -21.01 41.14
CA SER A 24 -19.02 -20.95 42.61
C SER A 24 -17.73 -20.27 43.09
N ALA A 25 -17.81 -19.48 44.16
CA ALA A 25 -16.68 -18.71 44.74
C ALA A 25 -15.40 -19.55 44.95
N ARG A 26 -15.53 -20.81 45.39
CA ARG A 26 -14.39 -21.72 45.58
C ARG A 26 -13.64 -22.03 44.29
N LYS A 27 -14.36 -22.19 43.17
CA LYS A 27 -13.75 -22.44 41.86
C LYS A 27 -13.11 -21.18 41.30
N GLN A 28 -13.71 -20.01 41.53
CA GLN A 28 -13.16 -18.73 41.11
C GLN A 28 -11.85 -18.39 41.84
N LEU A 29 -11.80 -18.63 43.15
CA LEU A 29 -10.58 -18.47 43.94
C LEU A 29 -9.47 -19.40 43.46
N HIS A 30 -9.78 -20.68 43.23
CA HIS A 30 -8.81 -21.65 42.71
C HIS A 30 -8.28 -21.25 41.32
N PHE A 31 -9.14 -20.72 40.44
CA PHE A 31 -8.71 -20.20 39.13
C PHE A 31 -7.78 -18.99 39.27
N LEU A 32 -8.05 -18.08 40.21
CA LEU A 32 -7.18 -16.94 40.50
C LEU A 32 -5.81 -17.38 41.04
N GLU A 33 -5.79 -18.39 41.92
CA GLU A 33 -4.54 -19.00 42.43
C GLU A 33 -3.71 -19.61 41.28
N GLN A 34 -4.36 -20.28 40.32
CA GLN A 34 -3.67 -20.84 39.16
C GLN A 34 -3.09 -19.77 38.23
N LEU A 35 -3.79 -18.65 38.03
CA LEU A 35 -3.28 -17.51 37.27
C LEU A 35 -2.08 -16.86 37.95
N LEU A 36 -2.14 -16.69 39.29
CA LEU A 36 -1.02 -16.17 40.07
C LEU A 36 0.21 -17.09 40.02
N ALA A 37 0.00 -18.41 40.09
CA ALA A 37 1.08 -19.38 39.96
C ALA A 37 1.74 -19.34 38.57
N ALA A 38 0.95 -19.21 37.50
CA ALA A 38 1.47 -19.11 36.13
C ALA A 38 2.29 -17.83 35.89
N VAL A 39 1.92 -16.72 36.53
CA VAL A 39 2.70 -15.47 36.48
C VAL A 39 3.97 -15.58 37.34
N SER A 40 3.90 -16.34 38.43
CA SER A 40 5.02 -16.50 39.37
C SER A 40 6.13 -17.41 38.82
N ASP A 41 5.79 -18.45 38.05
CA ASP A 41 6.76 -19.35 37.40
C ASP A 41 7.52 -18.72 36.23
N GLU A 42 6.93 -17.73 35.53
CA GLU A 42 7.62 -16.93 34.50
C GLU A 42 8.48 -15.80 35.11
N SER A 43 8.33 -15.54 36.41
CA SER A 43 9.10 -14.56 37.16
C SER A 43 10.23 -15.19 37.98
N ASP A 44 11.13 -15.94 37.32
CA ASP A 44 12.52 -16.12 37.76
C ASP A 44 13.35 -14.82 37.53
N LEU A 45 12.71 -13.67 37.72
CA LEU A 45 13.38 -12.38 37.91
C LEU A 45 13.57 -12.22 39.42
N PRO A 46 14.78 -11.83 39.89
CA PRO A 46 15.04 -11.72 41.31
C PRO A 46 14.09 -10.67 41.90
N LEU A 47 13.07 -11.13 42.61
CA LEU A 47 12.12 -10.33 43.42
C LEU A 47 12.81 -9.69 44.64
N SER A 48 14.12 -9.44 44.57
CA SER A 48 14.90 -8.78 45.63
C SER A 48 14.88 -7.25 45.56
N ASP A 49 14.39 -6.64 44.48
CA ASP A 49 14.40 -5.17 44.31
C ASP A 49 13.01 -4.52 44.31
N LEU A 50 11.93 -5.27 44.55
CA LEU A 50 10.64 -4.68 44.87
C LEU A 50 10.55 -4.49 46.39
N GLU A 51 11.27 -3.48 46.88
CA GLU A 51 10.89 -2.80 48.11
C GLU A 51 9.40 -2.45 47.96
N PHE A 52 8.55 -3.10 48.76
CA PHE A 52 7.17 -2.68 48.98
C PHE A 52 7.23 -1.29 49.62
N PHE A 53 7.42 -0.26 48.81
CA PHE A 53 7.15 1.11 49.21
C PHE A 53 5.71 1.14 49.72
N SER A 54 5.50 1.78 50.87
CA SER A 54 4.14 2.04 51.33
C SER A 54 3.37 2.67 50.17
N THR A 55 2.14 2.25 49.93
CA THR A 55 1.33 2.76 48.81
C THR A 55 1.33 4.30 48.76
N GLU A 56 1.43 4.93 49.93
CA GLU A 56 1.60 6.37 50.12
C GLU A 56 2.91 6.94 49.55
N GLU A 57 4.04 6.27 49.74
CA GLU A 57 5.35 6.70 49.22
C GLU A 57 5.41 6.61 47.70
N TYR A 58 4.83 5.55 47.13
CA TYR A 58 4.70 5.40 45.67
C TYR A 58 3.80 6.49 45.06
N PHE A 59 2.68 6.80 45.71
CA PHE A 59 1.83 7.92 45.27
C PHE A 59 2.55 9.26 45.39
N GLN A 60 3.28 9.51 46.48
CA GLN A 60 4.08 10.73 46.62
C GLN A 60 5.19 10.82 45.56
N GLU A 61 5.81 9.71 45.21
CA GLU A 61 6.83 9.68 44.16
C GLU A 61 6.24 9.92 42.77
N ILE A 62 5.05 9.38 42.48
CA ILE A 62 4.31 9.69 41.25
C ILE A 62 3.90 11.16 41.21
N VAL A 63 3.37 11.70 42.31
CA VAL A 63 2.99 13.11 42.40
C VAL A 63 4.21 14.00 42.16
N LYS A 64 5.35 13.66 42.76
CA LYS A 64 6.62 14.37 42.54
C LYS A 64 7.10 14.26 41.08
N LYS A 65 7.08 13.07 40.48
CA LYS A 65 7.43 12.86 39.07
C LYS A 65 6.50 13.62 38.12
N ASN A 66 5.20 13.64 38.41
CA ASN A 66 4.22 14.38 37.64
C ASN A 66 4.43 15.89 37.79
N GLU A 67 4.74 16.38 39.00
CA GLU A 67 5.04 17.80 39.23
C GLU A 67 6.32 18.22 38.48
N GLU A 68 7.36 17.39 38.52
CA GLU A 68 8.61 17.61 37.77
C GLU A 68 8.36 17.58 36.25
N PHE A 69 7.56 16.64 35.75
CA PHE A 69 7.18 16.55 34.35
C PHE A 69 6.38 17.78 33.90
N VAL A 70 5.38 18.20 34.68
CA VAL A 70 4.58 19.39 34.41
C VAL A 70 5.48 20.63 34.38
N LYS A 71 6.40 20.76 35.34
CA LYS A 71 7.42 21.82 35.32
C LYS A 71 8.24 21.75 34.02
N GLN A 72 8.75 20.60 33.64
CA GLN A 72 9.53 20.45 32.39
C GLN A 72 8.72 20.84 31.14
N VAL A 73 7.45 20.46 31.06
CA VAL A 73 6.57 20.84 29.95
C VAL A 73 6.38 22.36 29.90
N PHE A 74 6.12 23.00 31.03
CA PHE A 74 5.97 24.46 31.13
C PHE A 74 7.28 25.24 30.94
N TYR A 75 8.43 24.68 31.30
CA TYR A 75 9.75 25.26 31.04
C TYR A 75 10.31 24.86 29.67
N SER A 76 9.59 24.07 28.88
CA SER A 76 10.06 23.68 27.55
C SER A 76 10.09 24.91 26.63
N PRO A 77 11.19 25.12 25.89
CA PRO A 77 11.33 26.27 24.99
C PRO A 77 10.20 26.33 23.95
N ASP A 78 9.76 25.15 23.48
CA ASP A 78 8.74 25.01 22.44
C ASP A 78 7.36 25.44 22.94
N LEU A 79 6.96 25.02 24.15
CA LEU A 79 5.69 25.46 24.73
C LEU A 79 5.71 26.94 25.10
N GLN A 80 6.83 27.46 25.61
CA GLN A 80 6.99 28.89 25.88
C GLN A 80 6.90 29.72 24.59
N ALA A 81 7.47 29.26 23.48
CA ALA A 81 7.34 29.91 22.17
C ALA A 81 5.91 29.86 21.62
N VAL A 82 5.12 28.83 21.95
CA VAL A 82 3.71 28.72 21.56
C VAL A 82 2.79 29.56 22.45
N LEU A 83 3.06 29.64 23.75
CA LEU A 83 2.27 30.41 24.72
C LEU A 83 2.60 31.91 24.68
N ASN A 84 3.86 32.25 24.41
CA ASN A 84 4.33 33.60 24.10
C ASN A 84 4.94 33.60 22.71
N PRO A 85 4.11 33.54 21.65
CA PRO A 85 4.62 33.81 20.32
C PRO A 85 5.21 35.22 20.35
N GLU A 86 6.46 35.37 19.93
CA GLU A 86 7.05 36.68 19.66
C GLU A 86 6.33 37.28 18.45
N CYS A 87 5.10 37.73 18.66
CA CYS A 87 4.34 38.57 17.77
C CYS A 87 5.07 39.92 17.72
N HIS A 88 6.16 39.98 16.96
CA HIS A 88 6.76 41.23 16.55
C HIS A 88 5.67 41.93 15.73
N PRO A 89 5.04 43.02 16.22
CA PRO A 89 3.93 43.67 15.50
C PRO A 89 4.39 44.33 14.19
N TRP A 90 5.68 44.22 13.89
CA TRP A 90 6.41 44.97 12.89
C TRP A 90 7.34 43.98 12.18
N SER A 91 7.11 43.76 10.87
CA SER A 91 7.99 42.94 10.04
C SER A 91 9.43 43.48 10.09
N SER A 92 10.41 42.66 9.71
CA SER A 92 11.83 43.05 9.63
C SER A 92 12.06 44.33 8.83
N ASP A 93 11.11 44.71 7.96
CA ASP A 93 11.11 45.92 7.14
C ASP A 93 10.81 47.19 7.93
N ILE A 94 10.15 47.08 9.10
CA ILE A 94 9.67 48.22 9.89
C ILE A 94 10.53 48.49 11.13
N LYS A 95 11.33 47.49 11.58
CA LYS A 95 12.36 47.66 12.62
C LYS A 95 13.32 48.85 12.38
N PRO A 96 13.82 49.12 11.16
CA PRO A 96 14.69 50.28 10.92
C PRO A 96 13.97 51.64 11.01
N LEU A 97 12.64 51.68 10.94
CA LEU A 97 11.85 52.93 11.05
C LEU A 97 11.60 53.36 12.50
N LEU A 98 11.57 52.40 13.44
CA LEU A 98 11.27 52.65 14.85
C LEU A 98 12.52 52.95 15.70
N VAL A 99 13.68 52.41 15.31
CA VAL A 99 14.97 52.70 15.96
C VAL A 99 15.47 54.13 15.66
N GLY A 100 14.78 54.86 14.76
CA GLY A 100 15.08 56.25 14.42
C GLY A 100 14.56 57.31 15.39
N LYS A 101 14.05 56.95 16.57
CA LYS A 101 13.55 57.91 17.56
C LYS A 101 14.61 58.17 18.62
N ASN A 102 15.59 59.03 18.33
CA ASN A 102 16.25 59.89 19.34
C ASN A 102 17.29 60.89 18.81
N ILE A 103 17.48 61.07 17.50
CA ILE A 103 18.27 62.21 17.01
C ILE A 103 17.62 62.75 15.73
N LEU A 104 16.85 63.83 15.87
CA LEU A 104 16.58 64.68 14.72
C LEU A 104 17.91 65.35 14.35
N PRO A 105 18.35 65.22 13.08
CA PRO A 105 18.53 66.46 12.35
C PRO A 105 18.06 66.29 10.90
N LYS A 106 17.04 67.09 10.54
CA LYS A 106 17.04 67.86 9.29
C LYS A 106 17.41 67.07 8.00
N ARG A 107 16.75 65.94 7.73
CA ARG A 107 16.86 65.27 6.39
C ARG A 107 15.59 64.66 5.82
N VAL A 108 14.46 64.72 6.52
CA VAL A 108 13.23 64.00 6.11
C VAL A 108 12.40 64.71 5.03
N LEU A 109 12.70 65.97 4.67
CA LEU A 109 11.93 66.63 3.61
C LEU A 109 12.25 66.14 2.19
N ARG A 110 13.20 65.21 2.01
CA ARG A 110 13.62 64.73 0.68
C ARG A 110 13.10 63.34 0.29
N SER A 111 12.39 62.65 1.19
CA SER A 111 11.95 61.26 0.97
C SER A 111 10.44 61.06 0.79
N ALA A 112 9.60 61.99 1.27
CA ALA A 112 8.16 61.91 1.03
C ALA A 112 7.84 62.12 -0.46
N ALA A 113 8.44 63.13 -1.08
CA ALA A 113 8.26 63.41 -2.51
C ALA A 113 8.83 62.33 -3.43
N SER A 114 9.85 61.55 -3.01
CA SER A 114 10.34 60.42 -3.81
C SER A 114 9.43 59.21 -3.68
N HIS A 115 8.89 58.95 -2.48
CA HIS A 115 7.97 57.84 -2.26
C HIS A 115 6.60 58.10 -2.90
N GLU A 116 6.10 59.32 -2.81
CA GLU A 116 4.86 59.75 -3.48
C GLU A 116 5.00 59.68 -4.99
N ARG A 117 6.16 60.05 -5.56
CA ARG A 117 6.47 59.83 -6.99
C ARG A 117 6.50 58.35 -7.37
N THR A 118 7.09 57.49 -6.54
CA THR A 118 7.07 56.04 -6.81
C THR A 118 5.68 55.43 -6.73
N LEU A 119 4.82 55.93 -5.83
CA LEU A 119 3.43 55.49 -5.73
C LEU A 119 2.60 55.98 -6.93
N THR A 120 2.80 57.22 -7.38
CA THR A 120 2.15 57.72 -8.60
C THR A 120 2.62 56.99 -9.85
N ASP A 121 3.91 56.62 -9.92
CA ASP A 121 4.46 55.83 -11.04
C ASP A 121 3.92 54.40 -11.04
N LEU A 122 3.75 53.78 -9.87
CA LEU A 122 3.11 52.46 -9.74
C LEU A 122 1.62 52.51 -10.07
N LEU A 123 0.91 53.53 -9.60
CA LEU A 123 -0.50 53.75 -9.95
C LEU A 123 -0.66 53.89 -11.47
N LYS A 124 0.22 54.66 -12.09
CA LYS A 124 0.25 54.84 -13.54
C LYS A 124 0.59 53.55 -14.27
N GLN A 125 1.50 52.72 -13.76
CA GLN A 125 1.78 51.40 -14.34
C GLN A 125 0.57 50.46 -14.23
N VAL A 126 -0.18 50.51 -13.13
CA VAL A 126 -1.40 49.73 -12.95
C VAL A 126 -2.49 50.21 -13.90
N GLU A 127 -2.67 51.51 -14.07
CA GLU A 127 -3.60 52.09 -15.04
C GLU A 127 -3.21 51.76 -16.49
N ASP A 128 -1.92 51.85 -16.84
CA ASP A 128 -1.40 51.48 -18.15
C ASP A 128 -1.56 49.96 -18.41
N ALA A 129 -1.33 49.12 -17.40
CA ALA A 129 -1.56 47.68 -17.49
C ALA A 129 -3.04 47.36 -17.66
N ALA A 130 -3.93 48.05 -16.94
CA ALA A 130 -5.38 47.92 -17.07
C ALA A 130 -5.84 48.36 -18.46
N ALA A 131 -5.34 49.48 -18.98
CA ALA A 131 -5.63 49.96 -20.33
C ALA A 131 -5.12 48.99 -21.40
N ARG A 132 -3.95 48.39 -21.21
CA ARG A 132 -3.42 47.34 -22.10
C ARG A 132 -4.26 46.07 -22.06
N LEU A 133 -4.73 45.66 -20.88
CA LEU A 133 -5.63 44.51 -20.74
C LEU A 133 -6.98 44.77 -21.40
N GLU A 134 -7.54 45.97 -21.26
CA GLU A 134 -8.80 46.32 -21.92
C GLU A 134 -8.62 46.46 -23.45
N GLY A 135 -7.47 46.94 -23.91
CA GLY A 135 -7.09 46.95 -25.32
C GLY A 135 -6.92 45.53 -25.90
N LEU A 136 -6.29 44.62 -25.15
CA LEU A 136 -6.22 43.20 -25.50
C LEU A 136 -7.60 42.56 -25.51
N ARG A 137 -8.46 42.90 -24.54
CA ARG A 137 -9.84 42.42 -24.48
C ARG A 137 -10.65 42.88 -25.68
N ALA A 138 -10.51 44.14 -26.10
CA ALA A 138 -11.13 44.67 -27.30
C ALA A 138 -10.60 44.02 -28.59
N GLN A 139 -9.31 43.69 -28.64
CA GLN A 139 -8.72 42.90 -29.74
C GLN A 139 -9.20 41.44 -29.74
N CYS A 140 -9.58 40.93 -28.57
CA CYS A 140 -10.18 39.62 -28.36
C CYS A 140 -11.73 39.63 -28.44
N SER A 141 -12.35 40.68 -28.98
CA SER A 141 -13.82 40.75 -29.16
C SER A 141 -14.39 39.59 -29.97
N PHE A 142 -13.59 39.00 -30.88
CA PHE A 142 -13.92 37.78 -31.62
C PHE A 142 -14.16 36.54 -30.73
N LEU A 143 -13.68 36.56 -29.47
CA LEU A 143 -13.93 35.50 -28.49
C LEU A 143 -15.22 35.73 -27.68
N GLN A 144 -15.81 36.92 -27.81
CA GLN A 144 -16.94 37.41 -27.01
C GLN A 144 -18.22 37.61 -27.85
N GLU A 145 -18.15 37.43 -29.18
CA GLU A 145 -19.34 37.46 -30.03
C GLU A 145 -20.30 36.32 -29.66
N ASP A 146 -21.52 36.73 -29.29
CA ASP A 146 -22.67 35.86 -29.06
C ASP A 146 -22.92 34.94 -30.28
N PRO A 147 -23.42 33.71 -30.09
CA PRO A 147 -23.57 32.68 -31.13
C PRO A 147 -24.67 32.99 -32.18
N ALA A 148 -25.16 34.22 -32.25
CA ALA A 148 -26.32 34.60 -33.05
C ALA A 148 -25.92 35.28 -34.37
N GLY A 149 -25.28 34.52 -35.27
CA GLY A 149 -25.28 34.90 -36.70
C GLY A 149 -24.04 34.50 -37.48
N THR A 150 -24.28 33.86 -38.63
CA THR A 150 -23.40 33.57 -39.77
C THR A 150 -22.57 32.27 -39.78
N ASP A 151 -22.88 31.46 -40.80
CA ASP A 151 -22.65 30.02 -40.99
C ASP A 151 -21.20 29.60 -41.32
N SER A 152 -20.18 30.30 -40.80
CA SER A 152 -18.77 29.88 -40.96
C SER A 152 -17.98 29.84 -39.64
N SER A 153 -18.61 30.20 -38.51
CA SER A 153 -17.98 30.30 -37.19
C SER A 153 -18.38 29.17 -36.23
N TYR A 154 -18.96 28.07 -36.70
CA TYR A 154 -19.33 26.95 -35.83
C TYR A 154 -18.10 26.14 -35.39
N ASP A 155 -17.10 25.95 -36.26
CA ASP A 155 -15.89 25.18 -35.93
C ASP A 155 -14.98 25.91 -34.94
N SER A 156 -14.82 27.23 -35.08
CA SER A 156 -13.99 28.05 -34.19
C SER A 156 -14.62 28.20 -32.80
N VAL A 157 -15.94 28.41 -32.72
CA VAL A 157 -16.67 28.49 -31.44
C VAL A 157 -16.68 27.13 -30.75
N THR A 158 -16.89 26.03 -31.49
CA THR A 158 -16.84 24.67 -30.91
C THR A 158 -15.43 24.32 -30.44
N ALA A 159 -14.40 24.67 -31.20
CA ALA A 159 -13.00 24.47 -30.80
C ALA A 159 -12.64 25.29 -29.54
N LEU A 160 -13.10 26.54 -29.45
CA LEU A 160 -12.88 27.40 -28.28
C LEU A 160 -13.61 26.87 -27.03
N GLN A 161 -14.86 26.41 -27.18
CA GLN A 161 -15.60 25.80 -26.08
C GLN A 161 -14.97 24.48 -25.64
N THR A 162 -14.48 23.68 -26.59
CA THR A 162 -13.72 22.46 -26.31
C THR A 162 -12.41 22.79 -25.57
N PHE A 163 -11.69 23.82 -25.99
CA PHE A 163 -10.47 24.26 -25.32
C PHE A 163 -10.74 24.80 -23.91
N LYS A 164 -11.81 25.56 -23.72
CA LYS A 164 -12.27 26.01 -22.39
C LYS A 164 -12.63 24.83 -21.49
N LEU A 165 -13.31 23.82 -22.04
CA LEU A 165 -13.65 22.60 -21.32
C LEU A 165 -12.39 21.83 -20.93
N ILE A 166 -11.45 21.62 -21.87
CA ILE A 166 -10.16 20.96 -21.61
C ILE A 166 -9.37 21.74 -20.55
N ALA A 167 -9.27 23.06 -20.66
CA ALA A 167 -8.57 23.89 -19.68
C ALA A 167 -9.21 23.81 -18.28
N SER A 168 -10.55 23.75 -18.21
CA SER A 168 -11.28 23.55 -16.96
C SER A 168 -11.04 22.15 -16.37
N ASP A 169 -11.05 21.11 -17.20
CA ASP A 169 -10.76 19.73 -16.78
C ASP A 169 -9.33 19.61 -16.25
N PHE A 170 -8.35 20.19 -16.95
CA PHE A 170 -6.96 20.23 -16.50
C PHE A 170 -6.80 20.99 -15.18
N HIS A 171 -7.51 22.11 -15.03
CA HIS A 171 -7.49 22.85 -13.77
C HIS A 171 -8.07 22.02 -12.62
N GLN A 172 -9.19 21.33 -12.84
CA GLN A 172 -9.75 20.41 -11.84
C GLN A 172 -8.78 19.26 -11.51
N LEU A 173 -8.09 18.71 -12.50
CA LEU A 173 -7.12 17.63 -12.31
C LEU A 173 -5.89 18.12 -11.52
N LEU A 174 -5.42 19.34 -11.79
CA LEU A 174 -4.36 19.99 -11.02
C LEU A 174 -4.77 20.25 -9.58
N VAL A 175 -5.98 20.77 -9.35
CA VAL A 175 -6.50 21.02 -7.99
C VAL A 175 -6.68 19.70 -7.22
N ALA A 176 -7.22 18.67 -7.86
CA ALA A 176 -7.35 17.34 -7.25
C ALA A 176 -5.98 16.75 -6.94
N PHE A 177 -5.01 16.88 -7.86
CA PHE A 177 -3.64 16.45 -7.63
C PHE A 177 -2.99 17.23 -6.48
N GLU A 178 -3.16 18.55 -6.41
CA GLU A 178 -2.63 19.39 -5.34
C GLU A 178 -3.23 19.01 -3.99
N GLN A 179 -4.53 18.70 -3.92
CA GLN A 179 -5.17 18.19 -2.71
C GLN A 179 -4.62 16.82 -2.28
N VAL A 180 -4.44 15.89 -3.21
CA VAL A 180 -3.80 14.60 -2.91
C VAL A 180 -2.34 14.80 -2.51
N TYR A 181 -1.65 15.73 -3.16
CA TYR A 181 -0.28 16.05 -2.83
C TYR A 181 -0.17 16.63 -1.43
N GLU A 182 -0.93 17.65 -1.08
CA GLU A 182 -0.93 18.29 0.24
C GLU A 182 -1.39 17.33 1.35
N ASN A 183 -2.39 16.49 1.10
CA ASN A 183 -2.94 15.60 2.12
C ASN A 183 -2.13 14.31 2.27
N GLU A 184 -1.71 13.67 1.17
CA GLU A 184 -1.08 12.36 1.20
C GLU A 184 0.44 12.38 0.95
N LEU A 185 0.94 13.27 0.10
CA LEU A 185 2.35 13.27 -0.34
C LEU A 185 3.23 14.32 0.36
N LYS A 186 2.69 15.42 0.84
CA LYS A 186 3.44 16.46 1.56
C LYS A 186 3.90 15.97 2.92
N HIS A 187 3.16 15.03 3.50
CA HIS A 187 3.56 14.26 4.67
C HIS A 187 4.58 13.15 4.36
N CYS A 188 5.08 13.03 3.12
CA CYS A 188 6.22 12.16 2.79
C CYS A 188 7.56 12.70 3.32
N GLU A 189 7.61 13.87 3.97
CA GLU A 189 8.67 14.19 4.94
C GLU A 189 8.52 13.41 6.27
N ARG A 190 7.70 12.37 6.32
CA ARG A 190 7.83 11.32 7.34
C ARG A 190 9.24 10.71 7.22
N PRO A 191 9.96 10.51 8.34
CA PRO A 191 11.17 9.70 8.32
C PRO A 191 10.83 8.39 7.60
N ALA A 192 11.70 7.97 6.68
CA ALA A 192 11.51 6.79 5.84
C ALA A 192 10.81 5.70 6.66
N PRO A 193 9.68 5.13 6.19
CA PRO A 193 8.95 4.14 6.97
C PRO A 193 9.96 3.12 7.43
N ARG A 194 10.15 3.02 8.75
CA ARG A 194 11.09 2.07 9.32
C ARG A 194 10.57 0.72 8.85
N LEU A 195 11.26 0.15 7.86
CA LEU A 195 11.04 -1.21 7.42
C LEU A 195 11.36 -2.04 8.66
N SER A 196 10.33 -2.36 9.44
CA SER A 196 10.42 -3.33 10.50
C SER A 196 11.06 -4.57 9.89
N PRO A 197 12.10 -5.15 10.53
CA PRO A 197 12.77 -6.32 9.98
C PRO A 197 11.71 -7.40 9.79
N CYS A 198 11.33 -7.64 8.53
CA CYS A 198 10.21 -8.49 8.13
C CYS A 198 8.84 -8.11 8.75
N GLY A 199 8.19 -7.08 8.21
CA GLY A 199 6.75 -6.87 8.46
C GLY A 199 5.87 -8.03 7.95
N PRO A 200 4.60 -8.13 8.40
CA PRO A 200 3.69 -9.22 8.04
C PRO A 200 3.48 -9.39 6.53
N LEU A 201 3.62 -8.30 5.76
CA LEU A 201 3.57 -8.35 4.29
C LEU A 201 4.76 -9.10 3.69
N PHE A 202 5.98 -8.92 4.22
CA PHE A 202 7.16 -9.65 3.75
C PHE A 202 7.08 -11.14 4.12
N GLN A 203 6.56 -11.45 5.30
CA GLN A 203 6.30 -12.84 5.71
C GLN A 203 5.24 -13.50 4.83
N ALA A 204 4.16 -12.79 4.49
CA ALA A 204 3.12 -13.28 3.59
C ALA A 204 3.66 -13.54 2.18
N VAL A 205 4.45 -12.60 1.64
CA VAL A 205 5.08 -12.76 0.31
C VAL A 205 6.10 -13.91 0.32
N HIS A 206 6.93 -14.02 1.36
CA HIS A 206 7.88 -15.11 1.52
C HIS A 206 7.17 -16.47 1.61
N GLN A 207 6.09 -16.57 2.38
CA GLN A 207 5.27 -17.79 2.46
C GLN A 207 4.61 -18.12 1.13
N GLY A 208 4.08 -17.13 0.42
CA GLY A 208 3.48 -17.31 -0.90
C GLY A 208 4.49 -17.81 -1.94
N LEU A 209 5.69 -17.23 -1.97
CA LEU A 209 6.78 -17.69 -2.82
C LEU A 209 7.23 -19.11 -2.46
N LEU A 210 7.33 -19.42 -1.16
CA LEU A 210 7.70 -20.77 -0.69
C LEU A 210 6.67 -21.83 -1.10
N LEU A 211 5.37 -21.51 -1.04
CA LEU A 211 4.31 -22.39 -1.50
C LEU A 211 4.40 -22.62 -3.02
N CYS A 212 4.60 -21.56 -3.80
CA CYS A 212 4.77 -21.65 -5.26
C CYS A 212 5.97 -22.54 -5.64
N VAL A 213 7.10 -22.42 -4.95
CA VAL A 213 8.28 -23.29 -5.20
C VAL A 213 7.96 -24.75 -4.88
N LYS A 214 7.22 -25.04 -3.80
CA LYS A 214 6.80 -26.41 -3.45
C LYS A 214 5.84 -26.99 -4.49
N GLU A 215 4.89 -26.19 -4.98
CA GLU A 215 3.97 -26.61 -6.04
C GLU A 215 4.71 -26.94 -7.33
N LEU A 216 5.65 -26.09 -7.75
CA LEU A 216 6.49 -26.33 -8.93
C LEU A 216 7.33 -27.61 -8.79
N GLN A 217 7.90 -27.88 -7.61
CA GLN A 217 8.60 -29.14 -7.34
C GLN A 217 7.66 -30.36 -7.44
N SER A 218 6.45 -30.25 -6.89
CA SER A 218 5.45 -31.32 -6.99
C SER A 218 5.03 -31.58 -8.44
N LEU A 219 4.87 -30.51 -9.24
CA LEU A 219 4.54 -30.62 -10.65
C LEU A 219 5.68 -31.25 -11.47
N ALA A 220 6.92 -30.91 -11.14
CA ALA A 220 8.10 -31.54 -11.74
C ALA A 220 8.16 -33.04 -11.44
N GLN A 221 7.84 -33.46 -10.21
CA GLN A 221 7.74 -34.87 -9.85
C GLN A 221 6.59 -35.59 -10.60
N VAL A 222 5.45 -34.93 -10.78
CA VAL A 222 4.33 -35.47 -11.57
C VAL A 222 4.71 -35.63 -13.04
N MET A 223 5.44 -34.67 -13.62
CA MET A 223 5.94 -34.82 -14.98
C MET A 223 6.93 -35.98 -15.12
N GLU A 224 7.87 -36.13 -14.18
CA GLU A 224 8.85 -37.21 -14.24
C GLU A 224 8.19 -38.58 -14.06
N THR A 225 7.24 -38.70 -13.12
CA THR A 225 6.45 -39.93 -12.96
C THR A 225 5.60 -40.23 -14.20
N SER A 226 5.00 -39.22 -14.82
CA SER A 226 4.27 -39.36 -16.10
C SER A 226 5.19 -39.89 -17.20
N LYS A 227 6.39 -39.33 -17.35
CA LYS A 227 7.40 -39.79 -18.30
C LYS A 227 7.80 -41.25 -18.04
N LEU A 228 8.07 -41.63 -16.79
CA LEU A 228 8.38 -43.01 -16.41
C LEU A 228 7.21 -43.97 -16.68
N VAL A 229 5.97 -43.53 -16.48
CA VAL A 229 4.78 -44.32 -16.82
C VAL A 229 4.67 -44.51 -18.33
N VAL A 230 4.87 -43.45 -19.12
CA VAL A 230 4.85 -43.53 -20.58
C VAL A 230 5.95 -44.46 -21.11
N GLU A 231 7.17 -44.39 -20.56
CA GLU A 231 8.26 -45.30 -20.92
C GLU A 231 7.95 -46.74 -20.55
N ARG A 232 7.44 -47.01 -19.34
CA ARG A 232 7.02 -48.37 -18.94
C ARG A 232 5.89 -48.92 -19.80
N VAL A 233 4.95 -48.06 -20.24
CA VAL A 233 3.88 -48.46 -21.18
C VAL A 233 4.47 -48.79 -22.55
N LYS A 234 5.39 -47.97 -23.07
CA LYS A 234 6.09 -48.26 -24.34
C LYS A 234 6.91 -49.54 -24.27
N GLN A 235 7.64 -49.77 -23.17
CA GLN A 235 8.40 -51.00 -22.94
C GLN A 235 7.48 -52.22 -22.89
N ARG A 236 6.38 -52.17 -22.13
CA ARG A 236 5.39 -53.27 -22.12
C ARG A 236 4.71 -53.47 -23.47
N HIS A 237 4.51 -52.43 -24.26
CA HIS A 237 3.96 -52.56 -25.62
C HIS A 237 4.98 -53.21 -26.58
N GLY A 238 6.25 -52.85 -26.47
CA GLY A 238 7.36 -53.52 -27.16
C GLY A 238 7.50 -54.99 -26.74
N GLU A 239 7.49 -55.27 -25.43
CA GLU A 239 7.57 -56.63 -24.89
C GLU A 239 6.35 -57.48 -25.25
N LYS A 240 5.11 -56.95 -25.21
CA LYS A 240 3.91 -57.65 -25.74
C LYS A 240 3.99 -57.90 -27.25
N THR A 241 4.82 -57.15 -27.97
CA THR A 241 5.10 -57.40 -29.39
C THR A 241 6.13 -58.53 -29.56
N VAL A 242 7.00 -58.73 -28.57
CA VAL A 242 8.11 -59.70 -28.53
C VAL A 242 7.78 -60.99 -27.75
N TRP A 243 6.68 -61.05 -26.99
CA TRP A 243 6.22 -62.24 -26.26
C TRP A 243 5.62 -63.31 -27.18
N SER A 244 6.47 -63.91 -28.01
CA SER A 244 6.63 -65.34 -28.19
C SER A 244 7.82 -65.49 -29.14
N GLY A 245 8.73 -66.43 -28.89
CA GLY A 245 9.93 -66.69 -29.71
C GLY A 245 9.66 -67.17 -31.15
N SER A 246 8.50 -66.85 -31.71
CA SER A 246 8.19 -66.95 -33.13
C SER A 246 7.85 -65.55 -33.61
N ALA A 247 8.63 -65.05 -34.59
CA ALA A 247 8.26 -63.88 -35.37
C ALA A 247 6.77 -63.93 -35.67
N LYS A 248 6.02 -62.86 -35.35
CA LYS A 248 4.62 -62.72 -35.75
C LYS A 248 4.57 -62.81 -37.27
N VAL A 249 4.39 -64.01 -37.80
CA VAL A 249 3.77 -64.22 -39.10
C VAL A 249 2.34 -63.74 -38.86
N THR A 250 2.11 -62.46 -39.16
CA THR A 250 0.86 -61.76 -38.93
C THR A 250 -0.29 -62.62 -39.44
N LEU A 251 -1.40 -62.74 -38.69
CA LEU A 251 -2.59 -63.49 -39.12
C LEU A 251 -2.90 -63.40 -40.64
N PRO A 252 -2.79 -62.24 -41.32
CA PRO A 252 -2.94 -62.15 -42.77
C PRO A 252 -1.93 -62.98 -43.59
N SER A 253 -0.65 -63.08 -43.22
CA SER A 253 0.32 -63.87 -43.99
C SER A 253 0.10 -65.38 -43.80
N LYS A 254 -0.40 -65.83 -42.64
CA LYS A 254 -0.88 -67.22 -42.48
C LYS A 254 -2.15 -67.50 -43.27
N LEU A 255 -3.06 -66.53 -43.36
CA LEU A 255 -4.28 -66.63 -44.16
C LEU A 255 -3.95 -66.70 -45.66
N GLU A 256 -2.95 -65.94 -46.10
CA GLU A 256 -2.47 -65.92 -47.47
C GLU A 256 -1.73 -67.22 -47.84
N GLU A 257 -0.91 -67.77 -46.94
CA GLU A 257 -0.28 -69.09 -47.11
C GLU A 257 -1.36 -70.20 -47.23
N LEU A 258 -2.40 -70.14 -46.40
CA LEU A 258 -3.53 -71.09 -46.46
C LEU A 258 -4.32 -70.93 -47.76
N GLN A 259 -4.59 -69.69 -48.18
CA GLN A 259 -5.29 -69.41 -49.43
C GLN A 259 -4.50 -69.91 -50.64
N GLN A 260 -3.19 -69.74 -50.66
CA GLN A 260 -2.32 -70.28 -51.71
C GLN A 260 -2.34 -71.82 -51.72
N ARG A 261 -2.30 -72.48 -50.56
CA ARG A 261 -2.41 -73.95 -50.49
C ARG A 261 -3.77 -74.47 -50.95
N CYS A 262 -4.86 -73.82 -50.58
CA CYS A 262 -6.20 -74.20 -51.06
C CYS A 262 -6.30 -74.07 -52.58
N LYS A 263 -5.72 -73.02 -53.17
CA LYS A 263 -5.65 -72.87 -54.63
C LYS A 263 -4.82 -73.97 -55.29
N ALA A 264 -3.66 -74.30 -54.74
CA ALA A 264 -2.81 -75.37 -55.28
C ALA A 264 -3.48 -76.76 -55.20
N ILE A 265 -4.19 -77.05 -54.12
CA ILE A 265 -4.96 -78.30 -54.00
C ILE A 265 -6.12 -78.30 -55.00
N HIS A 266 -6.80 -77.17 -55.19
CA HIS A 266 -7.90 -77.06 -56.15
C HIS A 266 -7.42 -77.29 -57.58
N THR A 267 -6.29 -76.69 -57.98
CA THR A 267 -5.70 -76.92 -59.31
C THR A 267 -5.26 -78.38 -59.50
N MET A 268 -4.66 -79.00 -58.48
CA MET A 268 -4.32 -80.44 -58.55
C MET A 268 -5.57 -81.33 -58.66
N LEU A 269 -6.69 -80.92 -58.07
CA LEU A 269 -7.94 -81.67 -58.16
C LEU A 269 -8.60 -81.53 -59.54
N GLU A 270 -8.51 -80.35 -60.17
CA GLU A 270 -8.96 -80.12 -61.54
C GLU A 270 -8.09 -80.87 -62.56
N ASP A 271 -6.76 -80.89 -62.36
CA ASP A 271 -5.83 -81.65 -63.20
C ASP A 271 -6.07 -83.17 -63.10
N CYS A 272 -6.48 -83.68 -61.94
CA CYS A 272 -6.89 -85.08 -61.76
C CYS A 272 -8.28 -85.41 -62.33
N GLN A 273 -9.12 -84.42 -62.66
CA GLN A 273 -10.44 -84.64 -63.28
C GLN A 273 -10.39 -84.55 -64.82
N LEU A 274 -9.29 -84.06 -65.38
CA LEU A 274 -9.06 -83.91 -66.82
C LEU A 274 -8.12 -84.98 -67.42
N SER A 275 -7.71 -85.97 -66.62
CA SER A 275 -6.94 -87.15 -67.06
C SER A 275 -7.74 -88.44 -66.88
#